data_AF-A0A6P6WTJ3-F1
#
_entry.id   AF-A0A6P6WTJ3-F1
#
_cell.length_a   1.000
_cell.length_b   1.000
_cell.length_c   1.000
_cell.angle_alpha   90.00
_cell.angle_beta   90.00
_cell.angle_gamma   90.00
#
_symmetry.space_group_name_H-M   'P 1'
#
loop_
_entity.id
_entity.type
_entity.pdbx_description
1 polymer ?
#
loop_
_entity_poly.entity_id
_entity_poly.type
_entity_poly.pdbx_seq_one_letter_code
_entity_poly.pdbx_strand_id
1 'polypeptide(L)'
;MSSSSEFVDKIEYTKGMQDLQRYTESHPECCVIDPFPNIYPVLDRLRIQQILFGLENLCIKSCYRIRGPRFLKVNSFEEPNLEHRLFEAKLSFPNIVKPQVACGVAVAHSMAIVFNIEQYKGLNVPLPAVVQEYVDHSSCLFKFYVLGEKVFYAIKKSTPNAATLMGLPEACDLKPILFDSLKSLPIDKKNQQVEDGVSSAGIQQLDLELVTDAANWLRSVLNLTIFGFDVVIQEATGDHVIVDLNYLPSFKEVPDDVAIPAFWEAIKWRFKSERGQRNSSLAPSSADSNIVSFP
;
A
#
# COMPACT_ATOMS: atom_id res chain seq x y z
N MET A 1 21.11 -13.81 7.66
CA MET A 1 20.65 -13.15 8.90
C MET A 1 21.17 -11.73 8.88
N SER A 2 20.41 -10.79 8.32
CA SER A 2 20.70 -9.36 8.38
C SER A 2 19.78 -8.79 9.46
N SER A 3 20.38 -8.10 10.42
CA SER A 3 19.74 -7.70 11.66
C SER A 3 18.64 -6.67 11.40
N SER A 4 17.53 -6.84 12.09
CA SER A 4 16.38 -5.93 12.20
C SER A 4 16.72 -4.57 12.85
N SER A 5 18.00 -4.23 12.99
CA SER A 5 18.51 -3.10 13.77
C SER A 5 18.88 -1.87 12.95
N GLU A 6 18.94 -1.94 11.61
CA GLU A 6 19.35 -0.77 10.79
C GLU A 6 18.22 0.23 10.49
N PHE A 7 16.97 -0.07 10.85
CA PHE A 7 15.79 0.69 10.40
C PHE A 7 15.13 1.61 11.43
N VAL A 8 15.47 1.50 12.72
CA VAL A 8 14.86 2.35 13.76
C VAL A 8 15.37 3.79 13.70
N ASP A 9 16.52 4.04 13.08
CA ASP A 9 17.24 5.33 13.17
C ASP A 9 16.89 6.40 12.12
N LYS A 10 15.88 6.20 11.25
CA LYS A 10 15.57 7.16 10.16
C LYS A 10 14.15 7.69 10.06
N ILE A 11 13.25 7.28 10.95
CA ILE A 11 11.91 7.86 11.02
C ILE A 11 11.88 8.85 12.19
N GLU A 12 11.88 10.14 11.88
CA GLU A 12 11.69 11.18 12.90
C GLU A 12 10.21 11.24 13.28
N TYR A 13 9.85 10.55 14.36
CA TYR A 13 8.50 10.57 14.89
C TYR A 13 8.18 11.92 15.53
N THR A 14 6.91 12.33 15.43
CA THR A 14 6.43 13.50 16.17
C THR A 14 6.57 13.26 17.67
N LYS A 15 6.70 14.35 18.44
CA LYS A 15 6.73 14.29 19.91
C LYS A 15 5.57 13.46 20.48
N GLY A 16 4.36 13.61 19.91
CA GLY A 16 3.18 12.86 20.35
C GLY A 16 3.32 11.35 20.15
N MET A 17 3.94 10.89 19.06
CA MET A 17 4.21 9.47 18.84
C MET A 17 5.27 8.93 19.82
N GLN A 18 6.32 9.71 20.09
CA GLN A 18 7.34 9.35 21.07
C GLN A 18 6.79 9.28 22.50
N ASP A 19 5.90 10.22 22.86
CA ASP A 19 5.18 10.20 24.14
C ASP A 19 4.26 8.98 24.25
N LEU A 20 3.54 8.64 23.17
CA LEU A 20 2.69 7.45 23.12
C LEU A 20 3.49 6.15 23.28
N GLN A 21 4.64 6.03 22.60
CA GLN A 21 5.55 4.88 22.75
C GLN A 21 5.99 4.70 24.20
N ARG A 22 6.53 5.76 24.82
CA ARG A 22 6.96 5.74 26.23
C ARG A 22 5.83 5.38 27.19
N TYR A 23 4.62 5.88 26.91
CA TYR A 23 3.44 5.54 27.69
C TYR A 23 3.13 4.02 27.58
N THR A 24 3.09 3.47 26.37
CA THR A 24 2.79 2.04 26.17
C THR A 24 3.88 1.11 26.72
N GLU A 25 5.14 1.54 26.74
CA GLU A 25 6.25 0.78 27.32
C GLU A 25 6.17 0.72 28.85
N SER A 26 5.65 1.77 29.49
CA SER A 26 5.46 1.86 30.93
C SER A 26 4.15 1.26 31.44
N HIS A 27 3.23 0.90 30.55
CA HIS A 27 1.89 0.39 30.85
C HIS A 27 1.62 -0.93 30.09
N PRO A 28 2.25 -2.06 30.50
CA PRO A 28 2.11 -3.35 29.82
C PRO A 28 0.69 -3.94 29.83
N GLU A 29 -0.18 -3.44 30.71
CA GLU A 29 -1.61 -3.74 30.74
C GLU A 29 -2.36 -3.15 29.52
N CYS A 30 -1.84 -2.10 28.90
CA CYS A 30 -2.37 -1.57 27.65
C CYS A 30 -2.11 -2.55 26.50
N CYS A 31 -3.17 -2.94 25.81
CA CYS A 31 -3.06 -3.72 24.59
C CYS A 31 -3.03 -2.76 23.39
N VAL A 32 -1.89 -2.69 22.71
CA VAL A 32 -1.70 -1.84 21.52
C VAL A 32 -2.12 -2.64 20.29
N ILE A 33 -3.15 -2.15 19.59
CA ILE A 33 -3.67 -2.76 18.36
C ILE A 33 -3.75 -1.67 17.27
N ASP A 34 -3.01 -1.78 16.16
CA ASP A 34 -1.91 -2.72 15.91
C ASP A 34 -0.60 -2.28 16.58
N PRO A 35 0.33 -3.20 16.94
CA PRO A 35 1.63 -2.83 17.47
C PRO A 35 2.43 -1.95 16.51
N PHE A 36 3.13 -0.93 17.03
CA PHE A 36 3.89 0.00 16.18
C PHE A 36 4.86 -0.65 15.20
N PRO A 37 5.64 -1.70 15.57
CA PRO A 37 6.53 -2.39 14.62
C PRO A 37 5.82 -2.98 13.41
N ASN A 38 4.53 -3.34 13.53
CA ASN A 38 3.72 -3.87 12.44
C ASN A 38 3.21 -2.74 11.52
N ILE A 39 3.11 -1.52 12.04
CA ILE A 39 2.64 -0.34 11.29
C ILE A 39 3.77 0.25 10.45
N TYR A 40 4.99 0.32 10.98
CA TYR A 40 6.13 0.99 10.31
C TYR A 40 6.38 0.58 8.86
N PRO A 41 6.25 -0.70 8.46
CA PRO A 41 6.46 -1.10 7.08
C PRO A 41 5.53 -0.40 6.07
N VAL A 42 4.36 0.06 6.50
CA VAL A 42 3.39 0.75 5.63
C VAL A 42 3.51 2.28 5.68
N LEU A 43 4.46 2.81 6.45
CA LEU A 43 4.79 4.23 6.47
C LEU A 43 5.89 4.58 5.45
N ASP A 44 6.49 3.57 4.82
CA ASP A 44 7.58 3.69 3.86
C ASP A 44 7.20 2.99 2.54
N ARG A 45 7.07 3.77 1.46
CA ARG A 45 6.67 3.24 0.15
C ARG A 45 7.69 2.27 -0.43
N LEU A 46 8.98 2.44 -0.18
CA LEU A 46 9.98 1.47 -0.62
C LEU A 46 9.73 0.13 0.10
N ARG A 47 9.45 0.17 1.40
CA ARG A 47 9.16 -1.04 2.16
C ARG A 47 7.85 -1.71 1.72
N ILE A 48 6.81 -0.92 1.45
CA ILE A 48 5.56 -1.41 0.84
C ILE A 48 5.88 -2.16 -0.46
N GLN A 49 6.62 -1.53 -1.37
CA GLN A 49 6.95 -2.14 -2.66
C GLN A 49 7.73 -3.46 -2.51
N GLN A 50 8.67 -3.53 -1.57
CA GLN A 50 9.40 -4.77 -1.26
C GLN A 50 8.49 -5.88 -0.72
N ILE A 51 7.47 -5.53 0.08
CA ILE A 51 6.49 -6.49 0.57
C ILE A 51 5.65 -7.00 -0.60
N LEU A 52 5.20 -6.12 -1.49
CA LEU A 52 4.35 -6.49 -2.63
C LEU A 52 5.04 -7.43 -3.64
N PHE A 53 6.38 -7.52 -3.67
CA PHE A 53 7.07 -8.56 -4.43
C PHE A 53 6.70 -9.99 -4.00
N GLY A 54 6.31 -10.19 -2.74
CA GLY A 54 5.91 -11.51 -2.24
C GLY A 54 4.60 -12.05 -2.83
N LEU A 55 3.79 -11.18 -3.46
CA LEU A 55 2.50 -11.55 -4.08
C LEU A 55 2.63 -12.49 -5.26
N GLU A 56 3.79 -12.52 -5.93
CA GLU A 56 4.03 -13.38 -7.09
C GLU A 56 3.77 -14.87 -6.79
N ASN A 57 3.91 -15.27 -5.52
CA ASN A 57 3.66 -16.64 -5.06
C ASN A 57 2.18 -17.03 -4.96
N LEU A 58 1.25 -16.07 -5.02
CA LEU A 58 -0.20 -16.32 -4.92
C LEU A 58 -0.85 -16.67 -6.26
N CYS A 59 -0.17 -16.42 -7.38
CA CYS A 59 -0.73 -16.47 -8.73
C CYS A 59 -0.94 -17.90 -9.30
N ILE A 60 -1.15 -18.92 -8.45
CA ILE A 60 -1.09 -20.34 -8.87
C ILE A 60 -2.41 -20.80 -9.52
N LYS A 61 -3.55 -20.17 -9.21
CA LYS A 61 -4.88 -20.68 -9.60
C LYS A 61 -5.71 -19.78 -10.52
N SER A 62 -5.41 -18.48 -10.61
CA SER A 62 -6.17 -17.53 -11.43
C SER A 62 -5.57 -17.38 -12.83
N CYS A 63 -6.41 -17.04 -13.81
CA CYS A 63 -5.97 -16.62 -15.15
C CYS A 63 -5.23 -15.27 -15.11
N TYR A 64 -5.42 -14.48 -14.06
CA TYR A 64 -4.80 -13.18 -13.86
C TYR A 64 -3.76 -13.23 -12.75
N ARG A 65 -2.79 -12.32 -12.78
CA ARG A 65 -1.80 -12.18 -11.72
C ARG A 65 -2.19 -11.09 -10.74
N ILE A 66 -1.77 -11.24 -9.48
CA ILE A 66 -1.76 -10.15 -8.50
C ILE A 66 -0.32 -9.80 -8.16
N ARG A 67 0.03 -8.52 -8.26
CA ARG A 67 1.43 -8.07 -8.12
C ARG A 67 1.54 -6.66 -7.57
N GLY A 68 2.75 -6.32 -7.10
CA GLY A 68 3.17 -4.92 -6.99
C GLY A 68 3.54 -4.32 -8.36
N PRO A 69 3.51 -2.98 -8.49
CA PRO A 69 4.06 -2.29 -9.64
C PRO A 69 5.59 -2.40 -9.66
N ARG A 70 6.20 -2.28 -10.84
CA ARG A 70 7.65 -2.12 -10.92
C ARG A 70 8.04 -0.79 -10.29
N PHE A 71 9.24 -0.72 -9.70
CA PHE A 71 9.66 0.48 -9.01
C PHE A 71 11.19 0.63 -8.94
N LEU A 72 11.62 1.86 -8.67
CA LEU A 72 13.01 2.24 -8.43
C LEU A 72 13.07 3.28 -7.31
N LYS A 73 13.91 3.03 -6.30
CA LYS A 73 14.25 4.06 -5.30
C LYS A 73 15.27 5.04 -5.87
N VAL A 74 15.01 6.33 -5.73
CA VAL A 74 15.95 7.40 -6.08
C VAL A 74 16.23 8.30 -4.87
N ASN A 75 17.49 8.70 -4.70
CA ASN A 75 17.87 9.68 -3.67
C ASN A 75 18.13 11.06 -4.27
N SER A 76 18.36 11.13 -5.59
CA SER A 76 18.38 12.36 -6.38
C SER A 76 17.77 12.12 -7.76
N PHE A 77 17.14 13.15 -8.33
CA PHE A 77 16.65 13.12 -9.72
C PHE A 77 17.74 13.48 -10.74
N GLU A 78 18.89 13.98 -10.27
CA GLU A 78 20.03 14.38 -11.11
C GLU A 78 21.11 13.30 -11.17
N GLU A 79 20.80 12.07 -10.74
CA GLU A 79 21.74 10.95 -10.80
C GLU A 79 22.14 10.64 -12.26
N PRO A 80 23.43 10.62 -12.61
CA PRO A 80 23.88 10.51 -14.01
C PRO A 80 23.42 9.24 -14.74
N ASN A 81 23.15 8.16 -14.01
CA ASN A 81 22.74 6.86 -14.55
C ASN A 81 21.24 6.59 -14.35
N LEU A 82 20.42 7.61 -14.05
CA LEU A 82 18.99 7.42 -13.77
C LEU A 82 18.28 6.67 -14.89
N GLU A 83 18.50 7.05 -16.16
CA GLU A 83 17.89 6.39 -17.32
C GLU A 83 18.21 4.89 -17.40
N HIS A 84 19.48 4.53 -17.20
CA HIS A 84 19.91 3.13 -17.17
C HIS A 84 19.25 2.37 -16.02
N ARG A 85 19.19 2.97 -14.83
CA ARG A 85 18.55 2.35 -13.65
C ARG A 85 17.05 2.16 -13.85
N LEU A 86 16.36 3.09 -14.52
CA LEU A 86 14.95 2.95 -14.90
C LEU A 86 14.75 1.77 -15.85
N PHE A 87 15.63 1.65 -16.86
CA PHE A 87 15.63 0.53 -17.80
C PHE A 87 15.86 -0.82 -17.08
N GLU A 88 16.86 -0.92 -16.19
CA GLU A 88 17.11 -2.13 -15.40
C GLU A 88 15.93 -2.50 -14.49
N ALA A 89 15.26 -1.51 -13.92
CA ALA A 89 14.04 -1.68 -13.15
C ALA A 89 12.81 -2.01 -14.01
N LYS A 90 12.97 -2.08 -15.34
CA LYS A 90 11.91 -2.34 -16.33
C LYS A 90 10.80 -1.30 -16.28
N LEU A 91 11.13 -0.06 -15.94
CA LEU A 91 10.20 1.07 -15.92
C LEU A 91 10.12 1.68 -17.32
N SER A 92 8.91 1.78 -17.85
CA SER A 92 8.60 2.45 -19.12
C SER A 92 7.82 3.73 -18.82
N PHE A 93 8.01 4.77 -19.63
CA PHE A 93 7.26 6.02 -19.48
C PHE A 93 5.79 5.88 -19.89
N PRO A 94 4.87 6.62 -19.24
CA PRO A 94 5.13 7.51 -18.12
C PRO A 94 5.42 6.77 -16.81
N ASN A 95 6.02 7.46 -15.84
CA ASN A 95 6.23 6.96 -14.49
C ASN A 95 5.46 7.82 -13.50
N ILE A 96 4.97 7.22 -12.40
CA ILE A 96 4.47 7.98 -11.25
C ILE A 96 5.56 8.04 -10.17
N VAL A 97 5.92 9.25 -9.75
CA VAL A 97 6.92 9.50 -8.72
C VAL A 97 6.22 9.85 -7.43
N LYS A 98 6.53 9.10 -6.37
CA LYS A 98 5.95 9.27 -5.03
C LYS A 98 7.06 9.48 -4.01
N PRO A 99 6.91 10.37 -3.02
CA PRO A 99 7.83 10.44 -1.88
C PRO A 99 7.98 9.07 -1.20
N GLN A 100 9.16 8.73 -0.69
CA GLN A 100 9.35 7.47 0.02
C GLN A 100 8.49 7.42 1.30
N VAL A 101 8.36 8.56 2.01
CA VAL A 101 7.45 8.66 3.16
C VAL A 101 6.01 8.54 2.66
N ALA A 102 5.29 7.54 3.18
CA ALA A 102 3.93 7.21 2.74
C ALA A 102 2.84 7.97 3.51
N CYS A 103 3.10 8.34 4.76
CA CYS A 103 2.10 8.93 5.66
C CYS A 103 2.76 9.85 6.71
N GLY A 104 1.95 10.71 7.36
CA GLY A 104 2.36 11.48 8.55
C GLY A 104 2.96 12.86 8.28
N VAL A 105 3.22 13.22 7.02
CA VAL A 105 3.72 14.55 6.63
C VAL A 105 2.94 15.10 5.44
N ALA A 106 2.69 16.41 5.42
CA ALA A 106 1.90 17.06 4.37
C ALA A 106 2.45 16.81 2.95
N VAL A 107 3.76 16.62 2.84
CA VAL A 107 4.44 16.41 1.56
C VAL A 107 4.37 14.96 1.05
N ALA A 108 3.90 14.00 1.86
CA ALA A 108 3.85 12.56 1.48
C ALA A 108 2.90 12.28 0.30
N HIS A 109 2.02 13.23 -0.02
CA HIS A 109 1.02 13.15 -1.08
C HIS A 109 1.38 13.98 -2.32
N SER A 110 2.51 14.70 -2.30
CA SER A 110 3.02 15.48 -3.43
C SER A 110 3.68 14.55 -4.44
N MET A 111 2.96 14.22 -5.51
CA MET A 111 3.36 13.24 -6.52
C MET A 111 3.56 13.89 -7.88
N ALA A 112 4.19 13.17 -8.80
CA ALA A 112 4.33 13.58 -10.18
C ALA A 112 4.07 12.44 -11.15
N ILE A 113 3.55 12.76 -12.34
CA ILE A 113 3.61 11.87 -13.51
C ILE A 113 4.65 12.44 -14.47
N VAL A 114 5.61 11.61 -14.84
CA VAL A 114 6.79 11.96 -15.65
C VAL A 114 6.74 11.18 -16.95
N PHE A 115 6.88 11.84 -18.10
CA PHE A 115 6.68 11.28 -19.44
C PHE A 115 7.99 11.01 -20.21
N ASN A 116 9.11 11.58 -19.76
CA ASN A 116 10.43 11.36 -20.36
C ASN A 116 11.55 11.62 -19.33
N ILE A 117 12.78 11.33 -19.70
CA ILE A 117 13.94 11.43 -18.80
C ILE A 117 14.29 12.87 -18.44
N GLU A 118 14.07 13.81 -19.37
CA GLU A 118 14.40 15.23 -19.19
C GLU A 118 13.59 15.87 -18.07
N GLN A 119 12.34 15.41 -17.87
CA GLN A 119 11.41 15.92 -16.87
C GLN A 119 11.76 15.58 -15.41
N TYR A 120 12.71 14.66 -15.17
CA TYR A 120 13.22 14.43 -13.81
C TYR A 120 14.04 15.62 -13.31
N LYS A 121 14.68 16.37 -14.21
CA LYS A 121 15.50 17.53 -13.85
C LYS A 121 14.62 18.63 -13.26
N GLY A 122 14.92 19.06 -12.04
CA GLY A 122 14.13 20.07 -11.34
C GLY A 122 12.75 19.59 -10.86
N LEU A 123 12.50 18.27 -10.82
CA LEU A 123 11.23 17.73 -10.34
C LEU A 123 11.03 18.05 -8.86
N ASN A 124 9.94 18.73 -8.54
CA ASN A 124 9.62 19.15 -7.17
C ASN A 124 8.79 18.09 -6.42
N VAL A 125 9.37 16.90 -6.27
CA VAL A 125 8.84 15.84 -5.39
C VAL A 125 9.86 15.58 -4.27
N PRO A 126 9.43 15.51 -2.99
CA PRO A 126 10.35 15.25 -1.89
C PRO A 126 11.20 13.99 -2.08
N LEU A 127 12.50 14.11 -1.82
CA LEU A 127 13.46 13.01 -1.83
C LEU A 127 13.73 12.49 -0.41
N PRO A 128 14.06 11.19 -0.23
CA PRO A 128 14.10 10.16 -1.27
C PRO A 128 12.71 9.83 -1.80
N ALA A 129 12.65 9.35 -3.04
CA ALA A 129 11.42 9.04 -3.75
C ALA A 129 11.43 7.63 -4.33
N VAL A 130 10.23 7.12 -4.62
CA VAL A 130 9.99 5.89 -5.36
C VAL A 130 9.40 6.27 -6.72
N VAL A 131 10.16 5.99 -7.77
CA VAL A 131 9.65 5.98 -9.14
C VAL A 131 8.91 4.67 -9.34
N GLN A 132 7.67 4.71 -9.76
CA GLN A 132 6.80 3.55 -9.90
C GLN A 132 6.22 3.50 -11.32
N GLU A 133 5.98 2.28 -11.80
CA GLU A 133 5.27 1.98 -13.04
C GLU A 133 3.93 2.73 -13.07
N TYR A 134 3.68 3.48 -14.14
CA TYR A 134 2.35 3.98 -14.42
C TYR A 134 1.57 2.88 -15.16
N VAL A 135 0.55 2.33 -14.51
CA VAL A 135 -0.28 1.27 -15.09
C VAL A 135 -1.47 1.92 -15.78
N ASP A 136 -1.76 1.56 -17.03
CA ASP A 136 -3.02 1.93 -17.68
C ASP A 136 -4.16 1.05 -17.15
N HIS A 137 -5.22 1.70 -16.65
CA HIS A 137 -6.27 1.06 -15.84
C HIS A 137 -7.66 1.68 -16.04
N SER A 138 -7.90 2.26 -17.22
CA SER A 138 -9.19 2.80 -17.64
C SER A 138 -9.82 3.80 -16.63
N SER A 139 -8.98 4.56 -15.92
CA SER A 139 -9.42 5.49 -14.85
C SER A 139 -10.20 4.84 -13.69
N CYS A 140 -10.02 3.55 -13.43
CA CYS A 140 -10.75 2.81 -12.39
C CYS A 140 -9.82 2.31 -11.27
N LEU A 141 -10.10 2.71 -10.03
CA LEU A 141 -9.38 2.28 -8.83
C LEU A 141 -10.32 1.48 -7.92
N PHE A 142 -9.88 0.32 -7.46
CA PHE A 142 -10.57 -0.47 -6.46
C PHE A 142 -9.88 -0.27 -5.12
N LYS A 143 -10.57 0.40 -4.19
CA LYS A 143 -10.07 0.68 -2.85
C LYS A 143 -10.55 -0.39 -1.89
N PHE A 144 -9.66 -1.24 -1.43
CA PHE A 144 -9.95 -2.33 -0.51
C PHE A 144 -9.69 -1.93 0.94
N TYR A 145 -10.50 -2.49 1.82
CA TYR A 145 -10.56 -2.21 3.25
C TYR A 145 -10.56 -3.53 4.01
N VAL A 146 -9.60 -3.73 4.90
CA VAL A 146 -9.45 -4.94 5.70
C VAL A 146 -9.72 -4.60 7.16
N LEU A 147 -10.71 -5.28 7.75
CA LEU A 147 -11.06 -5.22 9.16
C LEU A 147 -11.06 -6.64 9.73
N GLY A 148 -9.90 -7.07 10.24
CA GLY A 148 -9.68 -8.45 10.68
C GLY A 148 -9.81 -9.42 9.51
N GLU A 149 -10.83 -10.28 9.57
CA GLU A 149 -11.14 -11.25 8.51
C GLU A 149 -12.05 -10.69 7.41
N LYS A 150 -12.67 -9.52 7.64
CA LYS A 150 -13.59 -8.93 6.67
C LYS A 150 -12.84 -8.06 5.68
N VAL A 151 -13.18 -8.23 4.40
CA VAL A 151 -12.67 -7.42 3.30
C VAL A 151 -13.84 -6.71 2.65
N PHE A 152 -13.74 -5.39 2.50
CA PHE A 152 -14.69 -4.56 1.78
C PHE A 152 -13.95 -3.86 0.65
N TYR A 153 -14.67 -3.37 -0.35
CA TYR A 153 -14.08 -2.51 -1.37
C TYR A 153 -15.07 -1.48 -1.87
N ALA A 154 -14.51 -0.39 -2.39
CA ALA A 154 -15.24 0.64 -3.10
C ALA A 154 -14.54 0.94 -4.43
N ILE A 155 -15.31 1.37 -5.42
CA ILE A 155 -14.77 1.74 -6.72
C ILE A 155 -14.68 3.26 -6.79
N LYS A 156 -13.54 3.77 -7.26
CA LYS A 156 -13.26 5.20 -7.38
C LYS A 156 -12.75 5.53 -8.77
N LYS A 157 -13.08 6.73 -9.22
CA LYS A 157 -12.42 7.31 -10.40
C LYS A 157 -10.95 7.58 -10.07
N SER A 158 -10.09 7.21 -11.00
CA SER A 158 -8.63 7.32 -10.91
C SER A 158 -8.08 8.24 -12.00
N THR A 159 -6.76 8.32 -12.10
CA THR A 159 -6.06 8.98 -13.19
C THR A 159 -6.31 8.26 -14.54
N PRO A 160 -6.41 8.99 -15.66
CA PRO A 160 -6.66 8.40 -16.97
C PRO A 160 -5.40 7.76 -17.56
N ASN A 161 -5.57 6.88 -18.55
CA ASN A 161 -4.45 6.20 -19.19
C ASN A 161 -3.42 7.17 -19.78
N ALA A 162 -2.18 6.69 -19.93
CA ALA A 162 -1.02 7.41 -20.43
C ALA A 162 -1.30 8.16 -21.75
N ALA A 163 -1.99 7.52 -22.70
CA ALA A 163 -2.36 8.14 -23.97
C ALA A 163 -3.25 9.38 -23.79
N THR A 164 -4.16 9.36 -22.82
CA THR A 164 -5.03 10.51 -22.50
C THR A 164 -4.24 11.59 -21.78
N LEU A 165 -3.37 11.21 -20.85
CA LEU A 165 -2.50 12.15 -20.13
C LEU A 165 -1.54 12.88 -21.08
N MET A 166 -0.98 12.19 -22.07
CA MET A 166 -0.11 12.80 -23.08
C MET A 166 -0.85 13.81 -23.97
N GLY A 167 -2.17 13.68 -24.12
CA GLY A 167 -3.01 14.65 -24.83
C GLY A 167 -3.38 15.90 -24.02
N LEU A 168 -3.01 15.97 -22.73
CA LEU A 168 -3.24 17.15 -21.91
C LEU A 168 -2.26 18.27 -22.29
N PRO A 169 -2.67 19.55 -22.24
CA PRO A 169 -1.80 20.69 -22.55
C PRO A 169 -0.49 20.68 -21.74
N GLU A 170 -0.56 20.24 -20.49
CA GLU A 170 0.57 20.14 -19.56
C GLU A 170 1.64 19.13 -20.03
N ALA A 171 1.20 18.03 -20.68
CA ALA A 171 2.11 17.05 -21.27
C ALA A 171 2.65 17.51 -22.63
N CYS A 172 1.87 18.28 -23.41
CA CYS A 172 2.31 18.91 -24.66
C CYS A 172 3.47 19.91 -24.44
N ASP A 173 3.48 20.59 -23.28
CA ASP A 173 4.56 21.51 -22.87
C ASP A 173 5.83 20.80 -22.36
N LEU A 174 5.92 19.48 -22.53
CA LEU A 174 7.03 18.65 -22.04
C LEU A 174 7.24 18.78 -20.52
N LYS A 175 6.22 19.11 -19.74
CA LYS A 175 6.32 19.21 -18.27
C LYS A 175 5.74 17.97 -17.57
N PRO A 176 6.27 17.62 -16.39
CA PRO A 176 5.64 16.62 -15.55
C PRO A 176 4.31 17.15 -14.99
N ILE A 177 3.35 16.25 -14.75
CA ILE A 177 2.09 16.60 -14.08
C ILE A 177 2.30 16.47 -12.57
N LEU A 178 2.36 17.60 -11.86
CA LEU A 178 2.45 17.65 -10.40
C LEU A 178 1.06 17.68 -9.79
N PHE A 179 0.83 16.86 -8.76
CA PHE A 179 -0.47 16.81 -8.08
C PHE A 179 -0.35 16.35 -6.63
N ASP A 180 -1.37 16.71 -5.84
CA ASP A 180 -1.53 16.25 -4.47
C ASP A 180 -2.66 15.21 -4.43
N SER A 181 -2.30 13.96 -4.17
CA SER A 181 -3.24 12.83 -4.18
C SER A 181 -4.41 12.96 -3.20
N LEU A 182 -4.31 13.81 -2.16
CA LEU A 182 -5.43 14.07 -1.24
C LEU A 182 -6.36 15.19 -1.71
N LYS A 183 -5.86 16.12 -2.54
CA LYS A 183 -6.64 17.29 -2.98
C LYS A 183 -7.32 17.05 -4.30
N SER A 184 -6.57 16.59 -5.29
CA SER A 184 -7.07 16.39 -6.65
C SER A 184 -6.16 15.44 -7.42
N LEU A 185 -6.76 14.42 -8.02
CA LEU A 185 -6.10 13.62 -9.04
C LEU A 185 -6.14 14.35 -10.39
N PRO A 186 -5.15 14.17 -11.27
CA PRO A 186 -5.19 14.65 -12.65
C PRO A 186 -6.20 13.81 -13.44
N ILE A 187 -7.48 14.14 -13.28
CA ILE A 187 -8.60 13.45 -13.92
C ILE A 187 -8.97 14.23 -15.19
N ASP A 188 -9.35 13.51 -16.24
CA ASP A 188 -9.91 14.11 -17.45
C ASP A 188 -11.19 14.91 -17.11
N LYS A 189 -11.10 16.23 -17.19
CA LYS A 189 -12.20 17.17 -16.93
C LYS A 189 -13.25 17.16 -18.04
N LYS A 190 -12.93 16.69 -19.25
CA LYS A 190 -13.90 16.63 -20.37
C LYS A 190 -14.94 15.52 -20.19
N ASN A 191 -14.59 14.47 -19.44
CA ASN A 191 -15.50 13.38 -19.07
C ASN A 191 -16.18 13.58 -17.71
N GLN A 192 -16.40 14.84 -17.28
CA GLN A 192 -17.16 15.15 -16.06
C GLN A 192 -18.68 15.05 -16.24
N GLN A 193 -19.19 14.95 -17.47
CA GLN A 193 -20.63 14.81 -17.75
C GLN A 193 -21.14 13.37 -17.75
N VAL A 194 -20.30 12.39 -17.43
CA VAL A 194 -20.75 11.03 -17.12
C VAL A 194 -20.73 10.86 -15.60
N GLU A 195 -21.70 11.49 -14.94
CA GLU A 195 -22.20 10.93 -13.67
C GLU A 195 -22.71 9.50 -13.97
N ASP A 196 -22.40 8.56 -13.08
CA ASP A 196 -22.88 7.16 -13.04
C ASP A 196 -22.27 6.07 -13.93
N GLY A 197 -21.07 6.27 -14.49
CA GLY A 197 -20.43 5.22 -15.31
C GLY A 197 -19.00 4.90 -14.95
N VAL A 198 -18.72 4.29 -13.79
CA VAL A 198 -17.59 3.36 -13.74
C VAL A 198 -17.83 2.36 -14.88
N SER A 199 -16.93 2.25 -15.84
CA SER A 199 -17.13 1.33 -16.96
C SER A 199 -17.40 -0.06 -16.41
N SER A 200 -18.59 -0.61 -16.70
CA SER A 200 -19.01 -1.94 -16.29
C SER A 200 -17.98 -3.02 -16.68
N ALA A 201 -17.16 -2.74 -17.70
CA ALA A 201 -16.02 -3.55 -18.12
C ALA A 201 -14.95 -3.74 -17.02
N GLY A 202 -14.59 -2.70 -16.26
CA GLY A 202 -13.58 -2.82 -15.19
C GLY A 202 -14.07 -3.70 -14.04
N ILE A 203 -15.36 -3.61 -13.71
CA ILE A 203 -15.99 -4.44 -12.67
C ILE A 203 -16.01 -5.92 -13.08
N GLN A 204 -16.24 -6.22 -14.37
CA GLN A 204 -16.27 -7.60 -14.87
C GLN A 204 -14.92 -8.29 -14.83
N GLN A 205 -13.82 -7.54 -14.77
CA GLN A 205 -12.46 -8.08 -14.78
C GLN A 205 -11.87 -8.25 -13.37
N LEU A 206 -12.55 -7.74 -12.33
CA LEU A 206 -12.11 -7.88 -10.95
C LEU A 206 -12.22 -9.34 -10.47
N ASP A 207 -11.08 -9.96 -10.22
CA ASP A 207 -10.99 -11.27 -9.58
C ASP A 207 -11.00 -11.08 -8.05
N LEU A 208 -12.20 -11.09 -7.48
CA LEU A 208 -12.39 -10.85 -6.04
C LEU A 208 -11.76 -11.95 -5.17
N GLU A 209 -11.72 -13.20 -5.64
CA GLU A 209 -11.09 -14.30 -4.91
C GLU A 209 -9.57 -14.05 -4.81
N LEU A 210 -8.94 -13.74 -5.95
CA LEU A 210 -7.51 -13.42 -6.02
C LEU A 210 -7.14 -12.23 -5.12
N VAL A 211 -7.94 -11.17 -5.13
CA VAL A 211 -7.68 -9.99 -4.29
C VAL A 211 -7.94 -10.28 -2.80
N THR A 212 -8.92 -11.13 -2.48
CA THR A 212 -9.18 -11.57 -1.10
C THR A 212 -8.04 -12.43 -0.58
N ASP A 213 -7.47 -13.31 -1.41
CA ASP A 213 -6.28 -14.09 -1.06
C ASP A 213 -5.07 -13.19 -0.81
N ALA A 214 -4.87 -12.15 -1.64
CA ALA A 214 -3.84 -11.15 -1.39
C ALA A 214 -4.09 -10.35 -0.10
N ALA A 215 -5.33 -9.98 0.21
CA ALA A 215 -5.68 -9.32 1.46
C ALA A 215 -5.34 -10.20 2.68
N ASN A 216 -5.68 -11.49 2.62
CA ASN A 216 -5.35 -12.45 3.67
C ASN A 216 -3.84 -12.63 3.82
N TRP A 217 -3.11 -12.73 2.70
CA TRP A 217 -1.66 -12.84 2.71
C TRP A 217 -0.98 -11.58 3.27
N LEU A 218 -1.41 -10.39 2.85
CA LEU A 218 -0.93 -9.10 3.37
C LEU A 218 -1.18 -9.00 4.88
N ARG A 219 -2.37 -9.41 5.35
CA ARG A 219 -2.71 -9.46 6.77
C ARG A 219 -1.70 -10.32 7.54
N SER A 220 -1.38 -11.50 7.03
CA SER A 220 -0.41 -12.40 7.65
C SER A 220 1.03 -11.86 7.64
N VAL A 221 1.47 -11.27 6.53
CA VAL A 221 2.85 -10.74 6.38
C VAL A 221 3.07 -9.47 7.19
N LEU A 222 2.09 -8.57 7.19
CA LEU A 222 2.15 -7.31 7.93
C LEU A 222 1.80 -7.49 9.41
N ASN A 223 1.07 -8.56 9.74
CA ASN A 223 0.49 -8.81 11.05
C ASN A 223 -0.35 -7.60 11.54
N LEU A 224 -1.07 -6.97 10.61
CA LEU A 224 -2.00 -5.88 10.86
C LEU A 224 -3.42 -6.42 10.97
N THR A 225 -4.20 -5.85 11.86
CA THR A 225 -5.63 -6.09 12.00
C THR A 225 -6.42 -5.20 11.05
N ILE A 226 -5.92 -3.98 10.80
CA ILE A 226 -6.65 -2.94 10.06
C ILE A 226 -5.74 -2.24 9.08
N PHE A 227 -6.10 -2.33 7.80
CA PHE A 227 -5.39 -1.63 6.73
C PHE A 227 -6.30 -1.51 5.50
N GLY A 228 -5.89 -0.73 4.51
CA GLY A 228 -6.50 -0.71 3.20
C GLY A 228 -5.44 -0.68 2.12
N PHE A 229 -5.81 -1.08 0.92
CA PHE A 229 -4.90 -1.09 -0.22
C PHE A 229 -5.67 -0.77 -1.50
N ASP A 230 -4.97 -0.17 -2.44
CA ASP A 230 -5.57 0.34 -3.66
C ASP A 230 -5.10 -0.53 -4.83
N VAL A 231 -6.05 -1.07 -5.59
CA VAL A 231 -5.82 -1.99 -6.71
C VAL A 231 -6.27 -1.32 -8.00
N VAL A 232 -5.44 -1.43 -9.04
CA VAL A 232 -5.83 -1.11 -10.41
C VAL A 232 -5.73 -2.38 -11.26
N ILE A 233 -6.57 -2.49 -12.29
CA ILE A 233 -6.53 -3.62 -13.22
C ILE A 233 -5.84 -3.14 -14.50
N GLN A 234 -4.73 -3.78 -14.86
CA GLN A 234 -3.94 -3.42 -16.03
C GLN A 234 -4.71 -3.76 -17.32
N GLU A 235 -4.99 -2.78 -18.16
CA GLU A 235 -5.87 -2.95 -19.34
C GLU A 235 -5.36 -4.01 -20.33
N ALA A 236 -4.04 -4.09 -20.53
CA ALA A 236 -3.44 -5.00 -21.49
C ALA A 236 -3.45 -6.49 -21.05
N THR A 237 -3.44 -6.76 -19.74
CA THR A 237 -3.24 -8.11 -19.20
C THR A 237 -4.37 -8.60 -18.29
N GLY A 238 -5.16 -7.69 -17.71
CA GLY A 238 -6.07 -7.99 -16.62
C GLY A 238 -5.39 -8.20 -15.26
N ASP A 239 -4.07 -7.98 -15.17
CA ASP A 239 -3.34 -8.15 -13.91
C ASP A 239 -3.82 -7.13 -12.88
N HIS A 240 -3.98 -7.62 -11.64
CA HIS A 240 -4.34 -6.83 -10.48
C HIS A 240 -3.08 -6.25 -9.86
N VAL A 241 -2.91 -4.94 -9.93
CA VAL A 241 -1.71 -4.26 -9.45
C VAL A 241 -2.04 -3.48 -8.18
N ILE A 242 -1.44 -3.86 -7.06
CA ILE A 242 -1.60 -3.14 -5.78
C ILE A 242 -0.67 -1.92 -5.80
N VAL A 243 -1.22 -0.72 -5.97
CA VAL A 243 -0.46 0.52 -6.20
C VAL A 243 -0.18 1.32 -4.93
N ASP A 244 -0.94 1.07 -3.86
CA ASP A 244 -0.81 1.73 -2.56
C ASP A 244 -1.30 0.85 -1.41
N LEU A 245 -0.77 1.06 -0.21
CA LEU A 245 -1.11 0.34 1.03
C LEU A 245 -1.10 1.34 2.19
N ASN A 246 -2.18 1.39 2.96
CA ASN A 246 -2.44 2.39 3.99
C ASN A 246 -2.82 1.73 5.32
N TYR A 247 -2.23 2.18 6.43
CA TYR A 247 -2.69 1.82 7.77
C TYR A 247 -3.88 2.69 8.17
N LEU A 248 -4.92 2.06 8.73
CA LEU A 248 -6.12 2.72 9.26
C LEU A 248 -6.69 3.80 8.30
N PRO A 249 -7.13 3.41 7.09
CA PRO A 249 -7.71 4.35 6.14
C PRO A 249 -9.06 4.92 6.67
N SER A 250 -9.68 5.84 5.93
CA SER A 250 -10.84 6.58 6.43
C SER A 250 -12.17 5.82 6.39
N PHE A 251 -12.26 4.69 5.66
CA PHE A 251 -13.48 3.88 5.46
C PHE A 251 -14.72 4.67 4.97
N LYS A 252 -14.55 5.87 4.42
CA LYS A 252 -15.64 6.78 4.03
C LYS A 252 -16.63 6.19 3.02
N GLU A 253 -16.17 5.22 2.23
CA GLU A 253 -16.96 4.54 1.21
C GLU A 253 -17.67 3.28 1.74
N VAL A 254 -17.48 2.90 3.01
CA VAL A 254 -18.19 1.78 3.65
C VAL A 254 -19.22 2.36 4.63
N PRO A 255 -20.51 1.97 4.53
CA PRO A 255 -21.54 2.46 5.45
C PRO A 255 -21.19 2.23 6.93
N ASP A 256 -21.49 3.21 7.79
CA ASP A 256 -21.13 3.19 9.23
C ASP A 256 -21.76 1.99 9.96
N ASP A 257 -22.97 1.59 9.59
CA ASP A 257 -23.68 0.43 10.12
C ASP A 257 -23.01 -0.91 9.76
N VAL A 258 -22.09 -0.91 8.78
CA VAL A 258 -21.26 -2.05 8.40
C VAL A 258 -19.83 -1.91 8.97
N ALA A 259 -19.22 -0.73 8.78
CA ALA A 259 -17.83 -0.46 9.13
C ALA A 259 -17.60 -0.49 10.64
N ILE A 260 -18.46 0.18 11.43
CA ILE A 260 -18.28 0.30 12.88
C ILE A 260 -18.38 -1.08 13.56
N PRO A 261 -19.40 -1.93 13.30
CA PRO A 261 -19.43 -3.27 13.87
C PRO A 261 -18.25 -4.13 13.42
N ALA A 262 -17.86 -4.07 12.14
CA ALA A 262 -16.71 -4.82 11.63
C ALA A 262 -15.40 -4.41 12.31
N PHE A 263 -15.19 -3.11 12.50
CA PHE A 263 -14.04 -2.56 13.22
C PHE A 263 -14.00 -3.07 14.65
N TRP A 264 -15.14 -3.02 15.35
CA TRP A 264 -15.23 -3.50 16.72
C TRP A 264 -14.95 -5.01 16.84
N GLU A 265 -15.49 -5.82 15.93
CA GLU A 265 -15.19 -7.26 15.90
C GLU A 265 -13.69 -7.53 15.66
N ALA A 266 -13.06 -6.80 14.73
CA ALA A 266 -11.65 -6.94 14.41
C ALA A 266 -10.75 -6.64 15.63
N ILE A 267 -11.00 -5.51 16.31
CA ILE A 267 -10.28 -5.13 17.53
C ILE A 267 -10.49 -6.14 18.65
N LYS A 268 -11.74 -6.57 18.92
CA LYS A 268 -12.03 -7.57 19.96
C LYS A 268 -11.34 -8.90 19.68
N TRP A 269 -11.35 -9.35 18.42
CA TRP A 269 -10.68 -10.58 18.02
C TRP A 269 -9.18 -10.48 18.28
N ARG A 270 -8.54 -9.39 17.83
CA ARG A 270 -7.10 -9.19 18.04
C ARG A 270 -6.75 -9.12 19.52
N PHE A 271 -7.52 -8.36 20.30
CA PHE A 271 -7.34 -8.25 21.74
C PHE A 271 -7.39 -9.62 22.45
N LYS A 272 -8.35 -10.48 22.09
CA LYS A 272 -8.46 -11.83 22.64
C LYS A 272 -7.27 -12.71 22.24
N SER A 273 -6.83 -12.62 20.98
CA SER A 273 -5.67 -13.37 20.47
C SER A 273 -4.39 -13.00 21.23
N GLU A 274 -4.11 -11.71 21.41
CA GLU A 274 -2.95 -11.21 22.14
C GLU A 274 -2.95 -11.66 23.62
N ARG A 275 -4.12 -11.64 24.29
CA ARG A 275 -4.24 -12.14 25.67
C ARG A 275 -4.09 -13.66 25.79
N GLY A 276 -4.63 -14.41 24.82
CA GLY A 276 -4.46 -15.86 24.74
C GLY A 276 -2.98 -16.24 24.63
N GLN A 277 -2.23 -15.53 23.79
CA GLN A 277 -0.78 -15.73 23.65
C GLN A 277 -0.02 -15.41 24.94
N ARG A 278 -0.30 -14.26 25.59
CA ARG A 278 0.33 -13.91 26.88
C ARG A 278 0.09 -14.96 27.96
N ASN A 279 -1.13 -15.48 28.07
CA ASN A 279 -1.46 -16.52 29.05
C ASN A 279 -0.76 -17.86 28.74
N SER A 280 -0.56 -18.20 27.46
CA SER A 280 0.20 -19.40 27.06
C SER A 280 1.71 -19.27 27.28
N SER A 281 2.29 -18.07 27.10
CA SER A 281 3.71 -17.80 27.36
C SER A 281 4.08 -17.71 28.85
N LEU A 282 3.09 -17.54 29.72
CA LEU A 282 3.25 -17.51 31.19
C LEU A 282 3.03 -18.89 31.83
N ALA A 283 2.61 -19.90 31.07
CA ALA A 283 2.55 -21.27 31.56
C ALA A 283 3.98 -21.84 31.67
N PRO A 284 4.39 -22.40 32.83
CA PRO A 284 5.72 -22.97 32.96
C PRO A 284 5.87 -24.15 31.99
N SER A 285 6.97 -24.18 31.24
CA SER A 285 7.34 -25.32 30.42
C SER A 285 7.59 -26.51 31.34
N SER A 286 6.65 -27.45 31.40
CA SER A 286 6.91 -28.77 31.98
C SER A 286 7.80 -29.54 31.01
N ALA A 287 9.11 -29.35 31.14
CA ALA A 287 10.09 -30.32 30.66
C ALA A 287 10.32 -31.38 31.75
N ASP A 288 10.49 -32.62 31.27
CA ASP A 288 10.92 -33.84 31.95
C ASP A 288 9.86 -34.74 32.61
N SER A 289 9.46 -35.77 31.88
CA SER A 289 9.92 -37.13 32.21
C SER A 289 9.72 -38.09 31.04
N ASN A 290 10.84 -38.51 30.46
CA ASN A 290 10.97 -39.73 29.67
C ASN A 290 10.63 -40.94 30.56
N ILE A 291 9.52 -41.64 30.34
CA ILE A 291 9.43 -43.12 30.52
C ILE A 291 8.34 -43.66 29.58
N VAL A 292 8.74 -44.48 28.61
CA VAL A 292 7.85 -45.40 27.88
C VAL A 292 8.21 -46.81 28.35
N SER A 293 7.22 -47.56 28.83
CA SER A 293 7.32 -49.01 29.04
C SER A 293 6.13 -49.72 28.39
N PHE A 294 6.43 -50.84 27.73
CA PHE A 294 5.47 -51.81 27.13
C PHE A 294 5.27 -53.00 28.08
N PRO A 295 4.14 -53.71 28.01
CA PRO A 295 3.83 -54.66 26.93
C PRO A 295 2.76 -54.19 25.95
#